data_AF-A0A950FK81-F1
#
_entry.id   AF-A0A950FK81-F1
#
_cell.length_a   1.000
_cell.length_b   1.000
_cell.length_c   1.000
_cell.angle_alpha   90.00
_cell.angle_beta   90.00
_cell.angle_gamma   90.00
#
_symmetry.space_group_name_H-M   'P 1'
#
loop_
_entity.id
_entity.type
_entity.pdbx_description
1 polymer ?
#
loop_
_entity_poly.entity_id
_entity_poly.type
_entity_poly.pdbx_seq_one_letter_code
_entity_poly.pdbx_strand_id
1 'polypeptide(L)'
;MKIVYPKDYSSASIQELLDAADSDVLFLGDPHANIEPGPRMLDRMAQVIRETGAGWIYADAAGHPRIDYQSGSIRDGFDFGPVVGVSVDAARHSGIDNSWKWGGLYDLRLRISEKYAIIRIPEPLYSASTIDARPTDQKQFDYVDPRNRDYQIEMEQIATAHLKRI
;
A
#
# COMPACT_ATOMS: atom_id res chain seq x y z
N MET A 1 7.10 -12.73 11.53
CA MET A 1 6.59 -11.76 10.54
C MET A 1 5.43 -12.43 9.82
N LYS A 2 4.31 -11.73 9.64
CA LYS A 2 3.09 -12.27 8.99
C LYS A 2 2.42 -11.18 8.16
N ILE A 3 1.67 -11.58 7.15
CA ILE A 3 0.79 -10.67 6.40
C ILE A 3 -0.46 -10.44 7.25
N VAL A 4 -0.83 -9.18 7.45
CA VAL A 4 -2.10 -8.79 8.06
C VAL A 4 -2.99 -8.13 7.00
N TYR A 5 -4.29 -8.30 7.16
CA TYR A 5 -5.28 -7.83 6.19
C TYR A 5 -6.11 -6.72 6.85
N PRO A 6 -6.03 -5.48 6.35
CA PRO A 6 -6.87 -4.41 6.85
C PRO A 6 -8.33 -4.70 6.56
N LYS A 7 -9.21 -4.40 7.52
CA LYS A 7 -10.66 -4.50 7.36
C LYS A 7 -11.16 -3.51 6.29
N ASP A 8 -10.60 -2.32 6.29
CA ASP A 8 -10.75 -1.25 5.31
C ASP A 8 -9.50 -0.37 5.33
N TYR A 9 -9.40 0.56 4.38
CA TYR A 9 -8.24 1.45 4.25
C TYR A 9 -8.40 2.78 4.98
N SER A 10 -9.37 2.91 5.90
CA SER A 10 -9.57 4.13 6.71
C SER A 10 -8.37 4.42 7.61
N SER A 11 -8.23 5.68 8.04
CA SER A 11 -7.15 6.05 8.95
C SER A 11 -7.20 5.29 10.27
N ALA A 12 -8.40 5.08 10.81
CA ALA A 12 -8.59 4.33 12.04
C ALA A 12 -8.08 2.89 11.92
N SER A 13 -8.45 2.19 10.84
CA SER A 13 -8.01 0.80 10.61
C SER A 13 -6.51 0.69 10.39
N ILE A 14 -5.91 1.62 9.64
CA ILE A 14 -4.45 1.61 9.40
C ILE A 14 -3.68 1.96 10.68
N GLN A 15 -4.17 2.92 11.47
CA GLN A 15 -3.57 3.27 12.75
C GLN A 15 -3.64 2.09 13.74
N GLU A 16 -4.77 1.39 13.83
CA GLU A 16 -4.92 0.20 14.69
C GLU A 16 -3.90 -0.89 14.33
N LEU A 17 -3.68 -1.15 13.04
CA LEU A 17 -2.67 -2.10 12.60
C LEU A 17 -1.24 -1.65 12.93
N LEU A 18 -0.95 -0.36 12.82
CA LEU A 18 0.37 0.21 13.15
C LEU A 18 0.64 0.19 14.67
N ASP A 19 -0.38 0.40 15.48
CA ASP A 19 -0.30 0.34 16.94
C ASP A 19 -0.14 -1.10 17.43
N ALA A 20 -0.80 -2.05 16.77
CA ALA A 20 -0.69 -3.48 17.07
C ALA A 20 0.58 -4.15 16.51
N ALA A 21 1.39 -3.45 15.72
CA ALA A 21 2.58 -4.00 15.08
C ALA A 21 3.64 -4.42 16.12
N ASP A 22 4.03 -5.69 16.07
CA ASP A 22 5.02 -6.33 16.97
C ASP A 22 6.41 -6.55 16.31
N SER A 23 6.55 -6.15 15.05
CA SER A 23 7.78 -6.20 14.26
C SER A 23 8.15 -4.82 13.74
N ASP A 24 9.40 -4.66 13.30
CA ASP A 24 9.90 -3.47 12.61
C ASP A 24 9.27 -3.22 11.22
N VAL A 25 8.67 -4.24 10.62
CA VAL A 25 7.98 -4.17 9.32
C VAL A 25 6.56 -4.71 9.44
N LEU A 26 5.59 -3.89 9.02
CA LEU A 26 4.18 -4.25 8.90
C LEU A 26 3.91 -4.69 7.45
N PHE A 27 3.46 -5.93 7.25
CA PHE A 27 3.06 -6.42 5.93
C PHE A 27 1.55 -6.33 5.77
N LEU A 28 1.10 -5.48 4.86
CA LEU A 28 -0.31 -5.30 4.53
C LEU A 28 -0.62 -6.11 3.28
N GLY A 29 -1.60 -7.01 3.38
CA GLY A 29 -2.13 -7.80 2.28
C GLY A 29 -3.47 -7.27 1.78
N ASP A 30 -3.72 -7.37 0.47
CA ASP A 30 -5.03 -7.11 -0.12
C ASP A 30 -6.01 -8.24 0.26
N PRO A 31 -7.10 -7.95 0.98
CA PRO A 31 -8.09 -8.96 1.37
C PRO A 31 -8.84 -9.59 0.19
N HIS A 32 -8.72 -9.01 -1.02
CA HIS A 32 -9.35 -9.51 -2.25
C HIS A 32 -8.41 -10.32 -3.14
N ALA A 33 -7.19 -10.60 -2.69
CA ALA A 33 -6.22 -11.41 -3.41
C ALA A 33 -5.84 -12.67 -2.62
N ASN A 34 -5.71 -13.79 -3.32
CA ASN A 34 -5.02 -14.96 -2.79
C ASN A 34 -3.53 -14.76 -3.03
N ILE A 35 -2.76 -14.70 -1.96
CA ILE A 35 -1.32 -14.48 -1.97
C ILE A 35 -0.65 -15.78 -1.56
N GLU A 36 0.26 -16.26 -2.38
CA GLU A 36 1.11 -17.41 -2.09
C GLU A 36 2.57 -16.92 -1.95
N PRO A 37 3.02 -16.62 -0.71
CA PRO A 37 4.37 -16.13 -0.48
C PRO A 37 5.40 -17.18 -0.88
N GLY A 38 6.45 -16.74 -1.57
CA GLY A 38 7.64 -17.56 -1.73
C GLY A 38 8.35 -17.79 -0.38
N PRO A 39 9.19 -18.83 -0.25
CA PRO A 39 9.75 -19.25 1.04
C PRO A 39 10.51 -18.17 1.84
N ARG A 40 11.01 -17.13 1.17
CA ARG A 40 11.78 -16.02 1.79
C ARG A 40 11.19 -14.64 1.49
N MET A 41 9.94 -14.55 1.05
CA MET A 41 9.33 -13.28 0.65
C MET A 41 9.46 -12.22 1.77
N LEU A 42 8.94 -12.53 2.96
CA LEU A 42 8.88 -11.58 4.07
C LEU A 42 10.29 -11.21 4.56
N ASP A 43 11.20 -12.19 4.64
CA ASP A 43 12.59 -11.97 5.06
C ASP A 43 13.33 -11.08 4.06
N ARG A 44 13.19 -11.35 2.76
CA ARG A 44 13.83 -10.55 1.70
C ARG A 44 13.31 -9.12 1.70
N MET A 45 11.99 -8.97 1.79
CA MET A 45 11.34 -7.67 1.87
C MET A 45 11.82 -6.87 3.09
N ALA A 46 11.83 -7.49 4.27
CA ALA A 46 12.30 -6.83 5.48
C ALA A 46 13.80 -6.49 5.45
N GLN A 47 14.62 -7.38 4.88
CA GLN A 47 16.03 -7.11 4.65
C GLN A 47 16.23 -5.85 3.81
N VAL A 48 15.47 -5.68 2.73
CA VAL A 48 15.55 -4.47 1.89
C VAL A 48 15.19 -3.22 2.69
N ILE A 49 14.12 -3.24 3.49
CA ILE A 49 13.79 -2.10 4.39
C ILE A 49 14.98 -1.78 5.30
N ARG A 50 15.56 -2.79 5.97
CA ARG A 50 16.65 -2.59 6.93
C ARG A 50 17.93 -2.08 6.28
N GLU A 51 18.26 -2.57 5.09
CA GLU A 51 19.49 -2.19 4.37
C GLU A 51 19.38 -0.81 3.72
N THR A 52 18.19 -0.42 3.27
CA THR A 52 17.98 0.82 2.50
C THR A 52 17.40 1.96 3.32
N GLY A 53 16.79 1.67 4.48
CA GLY A 53 15.99 2.64 5.22
C GLY A 53 14.69 3.03 4.51
N ALA A 54 14.23 2.25 3.54
CA ALA A 54 12.98 2.51 2.82
C ALA A 54 11.78 2.48 3.79
N GLY A 55 10.86 3.42 3.59
CA GLY A 55 9.63 3.49 4.37
C GLY A 55 8.56 2.55 3.85
N TRP A 56 8.62 2.23 2.56
CA TRP A 56 7.64 1.40 1.87
C TRP A 56 8.34 0.53 0.82
N ILE A 57 7.92 -0.73 0.72
CA ILE A 57 8.41 -1.64 -0.30
C ILE A 57 7.31 -2.51 -0.87
N TYR A 58 7.58 -3.01 -2.06
CA TYR A 58 6.73 -3.94 -2.79
C TYR A 58 7.59 -4.75 -3.74
N ALA A 59 7.07 -5.89 -4.22
CA ALA A 59 7.81 -6.81 -5.07
C ALA A 59 7.00 -7.28 -6.26
N ASP A 60 7.72 -7.74 -7.29
CA ASP A 60 7.11 -8.39 -8.44
C ASP A 60 6.43 -9.70 -8.02
N ALA A 61 5.34 -10.05 -8.71
CA ALA A 61 4.75 -11.37 -8.59
C ALA A 61 5.27 -12.27 -9.72
N ALA A 62 5.21 -13.59 -9.55
CA ALA A 62 5.53 -14.54 -10.60
C ALA A 62 4.70 -14.25 -11.85
N GLY A 63 5.36 -13.94 -12.98
CA GLY A 63 4.71 -13.60 -14.25
C GLY A 63 4.14 -12.18 -14.34
N HIS A 64 4.25 -11.36 -13.29
CA HIS A 64 3.72 -9.99 -13.26
C HIS A 64 4.75 -9.00 -12.67
N PRO A 65 5.70 -8.53 -13.51
CA PRO A 65 6.64 -7.49 -13.10
C PRO A 65 5.92 -6.14 -12.92
N ARG A 66 6.37 -5.35 -11.94
CA ARG A 66 5.78 -4.05 -11.61
C ARG A 66 6.65 -2.90 -12.08
N ILE A 67 6.06 -1.71 -12.12
CA ILE A 67 6.78 -0.48 -12.45
C ILE A 67 7.45 0.11 -11.21
N ASP A 68 8.59 0.78 -11.40
CA ASP A 68 9.27 1.50 -10.33
C ASP A 68 8.44 2.73 -9.90
N TYR A 69 8.44 2.99 -8.60
CA TYR A 69 7.82 4.17 -8.03
C TYR A 69 8.70 5.40 -8.30
N GLN A 70 8.11 6.46 -8.87
CA GLN A 70 8.80 7.69 -9.23
C GLN A 70 8.30 8.86 -8.37
N SER A 71 9.15 9.87 -8.17
CA SER A 71 8.71 11.15 -7.62
C SER A 71 7.55 11.71 -8.47
N GLY A 72 6.44 12.07 -7.81
CA GLY A 72 5.21 12.48 -8.49
C GLY A 72 4.24 11.34 -8.84
N SER A 73 4.52 10.08 -8.48
CA SER A 73 3.59 8.94 -8.63
C SER A 73 2.42 8.99 -7.64
N ILE A 74 1.74 10.14 -7.53
CA ILE A 74 0.76 10.43 -6.48
C ILE A 74 -0.59 9.73 -6.68
N ARG A 75 -0.84 9.08 -7.81
CA ARG A 75 -2.12 8.41 -8.04
C ARG A 75 -2.42 7.39 -6.93
N ASP A 76 -3.66 7.40 -6.44
CA ASP A 76 -4.18 6.50 -5.40
C ASP A 76 -4.11 5.03 -5.84
N GLY A 77 -4.43 4.74 -7.09
CA GLY A 77 -4.35 3.40 -7.70
C GLY A 77 -2.99 2.99 -8.26
N PHE A 78 -1.87 3.39 -7.65
CA PHE A 78 -0.54 2.88 -8.05
C PHE A 78 -0.43 1.38 -7.73
N ASP A 79 0.07 0.58 -8.69
CA ASP A 79 0.09 -0.88 -8.55
C ASP A 79 1.31 -1.39 -7.77
N PHE A 80 1.21 -1.34 -6.44
CA PHE A 80 2.18 -1.97 -5.53
C PHE A 80 2.01 -3.49 -5.47
N GLY A 81 0.83 -3.98 -5.84
CA GLY A 81 0.47 -5.38 -5.69
C GLY A 81 -0.28 -5.71 -4.43
N PRO A 82 -0.60 -7.00 -4.26
CA PRO A 82 -1.44 -7.44 -3.17
C PRO A 82 -0.70 -7.50 -1.84
N VAL A 83 0.60 -7.23 -1.80
CA VAL A 83 1.36 -7.15 -0.54
C VAL A 83 2.34 -5.99 -0.58
N VAL A 84 2.31 -5.18 0.47
CA VAL A 84 3.31 -4.13 0.72
C VAL A 84 3.95 -4.33 2.09
N GLY A 85 5.24 -4.03 2.18
CA GLY A 85 5.96 -3.95 3.44
C GLY A 85 6.14 -2.49 3.83
N VAL A 86 5.73 -2.12 5.03
CA VAL A 86 5.84 -0.76 5.55
C VAL A 86 6.76 -0.76 6.77
N SER A 87 7.78 0.10 6.77
CA SER A 87 8.61 0.32 7.95
C SER A 87 7.75 0.95 9.04
N VAL A 88 7.63 0.28 10.19
CA VAL A 88 6.82 0.77 11.33
C VAL A 88 7.38 2.08 11.87
N ASP A 89 8.71 2.21 11.89
CA ASP A 89 9.38 3.43 12.31
C ASP A 89 9.09 4.60 11.34
N ALA A 90 9.24 4.37 10.03
CA ALA A 90 8.94 5.40 9.02
C ALA A 90 7.47 5.81 9.05
N ALA A 91 6.56 4.84 9.19
CA ALA A 91 5.13 5.11 9.30
C ALA A 91 4.80 5.97 10.54
N ARG A 92 5.37 5.66 11.71
CA ARG A 92 5.18 6.45 12.93
C ARG A 92 5.76 7.86 12.81
N HIS A 93 6.92 8.02 12.17
CA HIS A 93 7.54 9.33 11.93
C HIS A 93 6.82 10.19 10.89
N SER A 94 6.19 9.56 9.90
CA SER A 94 5.38 10.25 8.88
C SER A 94 3.99 10.60 9.39
N GLY A 95 3.43 9.75 10.25
CA GLY A 95 2.07 9.86 10.79
C GLY A 95 1.00 9.62 9.72
N ILE A 96 -0.25 9.66 10.16
CA ILE A 96 -1.45 9.56 9.32
C ILE A 96 -2.45 10.63 9.81
N ASP A 97 -3.17 11.29 8.90
CA ASP A 97 -4.32 12.08 9.35
C ASP A 97 -5.42 11.14 9.80
N ASN A 98 -5.94 11.31 11.01
CA ASN A 98 -6.94 10.40 11.57
C ASN A 98 -8.36 10.62 11.02
N SER A 99 -8.56 11.57 10.09
CA SER A 99 -9.89 11.91 9.58
C SER A 99 -10.37 11.13 8.34
N TRP A 100 -9.50 10.36 7.66
CA TRP A 100 -9.88 9.74 6.39
C TRP A 100 -10.72 8.49 6.58
N LYS A 101 -11.88 8.46 5.91
CA LYS A 101 -12.82 7.35 5.97
C LYS A 101 -12.44 6.20 5.03
N TRP A 102 -11.72 6.49 3.96
CA TRP A 102 -11.33 5.51 2.93
C TRP A 102 -9.84 5.55 2.60
N GLY A 103 -9.21 6.73 2.63
CA GLY A 103 -7.87 6.96 2.08
C GLY A 103 -6.72 6.97 3.10
N GLY A 104 -6.90 6.37 4.27
CA GLY A 104 -5.86 6.34 5.31
C GLY A 104 -4.54 5.71 4.82
N LEU A 105 -4.62 4.55 4.14
CA LEU A 105 -3.42 3.90 3.60
C LEU A 105 -2.74 4.75 2.51
N TYR A 106 -3.54 5.43 1.71
CA TYR A 106 -3.07 6.33 0.65
C TYR A 106 -2.38 7.57 1.25
N ASP A 107 -2.95 8.22 2.26
CA ASP A 107 -2.31 9.33 2.97
C ASP A 107 -0.99 8.90 3.63
N LEU A 108 -0.97 7.75 4.31
CA LEU A 108 0.25 7.20 4.91
C LEU A 108 1.35 7.01 3.86
N ARG A 109 1.02 6.39 2.73
CA ARG A 109 1.95 6.20 1.61
C ARG A 109 2.54 7.52 1.12
N LEU A 110 1.71 8.54 0.93
CA LEU A 110 2.15 9.86 0.49
C LEU A 110 3.07 10.52 1.52
N ARG A 111 2.69 10.51 2.81
CA ARG A 111 3.51 11.05 3.90
C ARG A 111 4.84 10.31 4.08
N ILE A 112 4.87 9.01 3.82
CA ILE A 112 6.11 8.23 3.78
C ILE A 112 6.98 8.71 2.62
N SER A 113 6.40 8.89 1.43
CA SER A 113 7.16 9.32 0.24
C SER A 113 7.77 10.73 0.34
N GLU A 114 7.30 11.56 1.28
CA GLU A 114 7.88 12.89 1.57
C GLU A 114 9.28 12.81 2.21
N LYS A 115 9.58 11.71 2.92
CA LYS A 115 10.79 11.60 3.76
C LYS A 115 11.60 10.33 3.53
N TYR A 116 10.96 9.28 3.02
CA TYR A 116 11.54 7.95 2.87
C TYR A 116 11.34 7.42 1.46
N ALA A 117 12.27 6.57 1.01
CA ALA A 117 12.16 5.92 -0.28
C ALA A 117 11.00 4.89 -0.29
N ILE A 118 10.33 4.81 -1.44
CA ILE A 118 9.43 3.73 -1.81
C ILE A 118 10.15 2.86 -2.84
N ILE A 119 10.46 1.61 -2.50
CA ILE A 119 11.35 0.76 -3.31
C ILE A 119 10.61 -0.45 -3.86
N ARG A 120 10.73 -0.67 -5.17
CA ARG A 120 10.37 -1.93 -5.81
C ARG A 120 11.52 -2.92 -5.69
N ILE A 121 11.19 -4.16 -5.33
CA ILE A 121 12.09 -5.30 -5.41
C ILE A 121 11.79 -6.04 -6.71
N PRO A 122 12.69 -6.00 -7.72
CA PRO A 122 12.49 -6.62 -9.03
C PRO A 122 12.73 -8.14 -8.99
N GLU A 123 12.19 -8.81 -7.97
CA GLU A 123 12.30 -10.24 -7.72
C GLU A 123 10.88 -10.81 -7.61
N PRO A 124 10.56 -11.93 -8.27
CA PRO A 124 9.25 -12.56 -8.18
C PRO A 124 9.11 -13.29 -6.82
N LEU A 125 8.73 -12.55 -5.78
CA LEU A 125 8.75 -13.06 -4.39
C LEU A 125 7.48 -13.84 -3.99
N TYR A 126 6.41 -13.76 -4.79
CA TYR A 126 5.14 -14.43 -4.51
C TYR A 126 4.37 -14.73 -5.80
N SER A 127 3.38 -15.60 -5.70
CA SER A 127 2.32 -15.74 -6.70
C SER A 127 1.04 -15.11 -6.16
N ALA A 128 0.21 -14.54 -7.02
CA ALA A 128 -1.06 -13.97 -6.61
C ALA A 128 -2.15 -14.21 -7.66
N SER A 129 -3.37 -14.44 -7.18
CA SER A 129 -4.57 -14.50 -8.01
C SER A 129 -5.68 -13.67 -7.36
N THR A 130 -6.55 -13.09 -8.19
CA THR A 130 -7.69 -12.32 -7.69
C THR A 130 -8.78 -13.28 -7.19
N ILE A 131 -9.31 -13.04 -6.00
CA ILE A 131 -10.41 -13.86 -5.43
C ILE A 131 -11.72 -13.60 -6.19
N ASP A 132 -11.89 -12.40 -6.75
CA ASP A 132 -13.13 -11.95 -7.36
C ASP A 132 -13.16 -12.24 -8.87
N ALA A 133 -13.86 -13.32 -9.25
CA ALA A 133 -14.02 -13.83 -10.60
C ALA A 133 -14.99 -13.00 -11.49
N ARG A 134 -15.34 -11.77 -11.09
CA ARG A 134 -16.20 -10.90 -11.89
C ARG A 134 -15.44 -10.40 -13.14
N PRO A 135 -16.07 -10.44 -14.34
CA PRO A 135 -15.43 -10.05 -15.59
C PRO A 135 -14.85 -8.62 -15.51
N THR A 136 -13.62 -8.44 -15.97
CA THR A 136 -12.86 -7.16 -16.01
C THR A 136 -13.62 -6.03 -16.70
N ASP A 137 -14.48 -6.38 -17.65
CA ASP A 137 -15.38 -5.57 -18.45
C ASP A 137 -16.49 -4.88 -17.64
N GLN A 138 -16.86 -5.40 -16.45
CA GLN A 138 -17.76 -4.69 -15.53
C GLN A 138 -17.03 -3.69 -14.62
N LYS A 139 -15.74 -3.90 -14.32
CA LYS A 139 -14.95 -3.04 -13.42
C LYS A 139 -14.50 -1.73 -14.08
N GLN A 140 -14.45 -1.68 -15.41
CA GLN A 140 -13.93 -0.53 -16.15
C GLN A 140 -14.75 0.75 -15.97
N PHE A 141 -16.00 0.67 -15.49
CA PHE A 141 -16.85 1.86 -15.26
C PHE A 141 -17.20 2.12 -13.79
N ASP A 142 -16.73 1.30 -12.85
CA ASP A 142 -17.05 1.44 -11.41
C ASP A 142 -16.50 2.74 -10.81
N TYR A 143 -15.46 3.34 -11.40
CA TYR A 143 -14.97 4.66 -10.97
C TYR A 143 -15.89 5.82 -11.37
N VAL A 144 -16.83 5.61 -12.29
CA VAL A 144 -17.84 6.60 -12.75
C VAL A 144 -19.15 6.47 -11.96
N ASP A 145 -19.22 5.53 -11.01
CA ASP A 145 -20.39 5.37 -10.17
C ASP A 145 -20.59 6.62 -9.28
N PRO A 146 -21.72 7.33 -9.39
CA PRO A 146 -22.03 8.48 -8.52
C PRO A 146 -21.96 8.13 -7.03
N ARG A 147 -22.13 6.85 -6.67
CA ARG A 147 -22.01 6.32 -5.30
C ARG A 147 -20.57 6.37 -4.75
N ASN A 148 -19.57 6.56 -5.62
CA ASN A 148 -18.15 6.73 -5.25
C ASN A 148 -17.71 8.20 -5.21
N ARG A 149 -18.62 9.17 -5.39
CA ARG A 149 -18.27 10.60 -5.40
C ARG A 149 -17.54 11.04 -4.12
N ASP A 150 -18.01 10.62 -2.96
CA ASP A 150 -17.40 11.01 -1.68
C ASP A 150 -16.00 10.41 -1.52
N TYR A 151 -15.79 9.17 -1.99
CA TYR A 151 -14.46 8.55 -2.06
C TYR A 151 -13.52 9.37 -2.95
N GLN A 152 -13.96 9.76 -4.16
CA GLN A 152 -13.11 10.52 -5.08
C GLN A 152 -12.74 11.89 -4.52
N ILE A 153 -13.70 12.58 -3.88
CA ILE A 153 -13.44 13.84 -3.19
C ILE A 153 -12.39 13.64 -2.08
N GLU A 154 -12.48 12.56 -1.32
CA GLU A 154 -11.49 12.27 -0.28
C GLU A 154 -10.09 12.00 -0.87
N MET A 155 -9.98 11.22 -1.96
CA MET A 155 -8.69 11.00 -2.63
C MET A 155 -8.09 12.30 -3.17
N GLU A 156 -8.91 13.18 -3.76
CA GLU A 156 -8.47 14.50 -4.22
C GLU A 156 -8.01 15.39 -3.06
N GLN A 157 -8.69 15.36 -1.92
CA GLN A 157 -8.30 16.10 -0.72
C GLN A 157 -6.95 15.61 -0.19
N ILE A 158 -6.74 14.30 -0.12
CA ILE A 158 -5.47 13.69 0.29
C ILE A 158 -4.34 14.09 -0.65
N ALA A 159 -4.55 13.94 -1.96
CA ALA A 159 -3.58 14.33 -2.99
C ALA A 159 -3.21 15.82 -2.87
N THR A 160 -4.22 16.68 -2.73
CA THR A 160 -4.03 18.13 -2.58
C THR A 160 -3.28 18.47 -1.30
N ALA A 161 -3.57 17.78 -0.19
CA ALA A 161 -2.88 17.98 1.07
C ALA A 161 -1.41 17.58 0.95
N HIS A 162 -1.09 16.47 0.28
CA HIS A 162 0.28 16.06 0.00
C HIS A 162 1.03 17.05 -0.89
N LEU A 163 0.41 17.52 -1.98
CA LEU A 163 1.02 18.52 -2.86
C LEU A 163 1.34 19.84 -2.17
N LYS A 164 0.64 20.18 -1.07
CA LYS A 164 0.94 21.35 -0.24
C LYS A 164 2.10 21.14 0.74
N ARG A 165 2.49 19.89 1.00
CA ARG A 165 3.58 19.53 1.93
C ARG A 165 4.95 19.39 1.24
N ILE A 166 4.97 19.24 -0.08
CA ILE A 166 6.19 19.11 -0.89
C ILE A 166 6.64 20.44 -1.52
#